data_AF-A0A381UZM3-F1
#
_entry.id   AF-A0A381UZM3-F1
#
_cell.length_a   1.000
_cell.length_b   1.000
_cell.length_c   1.000
_cell.angle_alpha   90.00
_cell.angle_beta   90.00
_cell.angle_gamma   90.00
#
_symmetry.space_group_name_H-M   'P 1'
#
loop_
_entity.id
_entity.type
_entity.pdbx_description
1 polymer ?
#
loop_
_entity_poly.entity_id
_entity_poly.type
_entity_poly.pdbx_seq_one_letter_code
_entity_poly.pdbx_strand_id
1 'polypeptide(L)'
;MKWWLIVFLLTANGWEPGENFDGWWASKQASFEACVEHRDFANKVNADTSLADKICFACEERFDDGTSSDSACEGPCEPCQENEENSSVSTNP
;
A
#
# COMPACT_ATOMS: atom_id res chain seq x y z
N MET A 1 7.64 -13.80 4.19
CA MET A 1 7.07 -12.71 3.37
C MET A 1 5.62 -13.03 3.09
N LYS A 2 4.75 -12.03 3.24
CA LYS A 2 3.30 -12.11 3.04
C LYS A 2 2.82 -10.81 2.44
N TRP A 3 1.68 -10.87 1.76
CA TRP A 3 1.04 -9.70 1.20
C TRP A 3 0.07 -9.11 2.21
N TRP A 4 0.08 -7.79 2.30
CA TRP A 4 -0.77 -7.02 3.20
C TRP A 4 -1.52 -5.98 2.39
N LEU A 5 -2.82 -5.89 2.62
CA LEU A 5 -3.63 -4.78 2.15
C LEU A 5 -3.43 -3.64 3.13
N ILE A 6 -2.87 -2.56 2.64
CA ILE A 6 -2.54 -1.37 3.40
C ILE A 6 -3.40 -0.20 2.91
N VAL A 7 -3.54 0.80 3.76
CA VAL A 7 -4.23 2.04 3.43
C VAL A 7 -3.23 3.17 3.56
N PHE A 8 -3.25 4.10 2.61
CA PHE A 8 -2.58 5.39 2.72
C PHE A 8 -3.64 6.49 2.86
N LEU A 9 -3.37 7.43 3.77
CA LEU A 9 -4.23 8.56 4.03
C LEU A 9 -3.49 9.85 3.67
N LEU A 10 -4.14 10.73 2.91
CA LEU A 10 -3.58 12.03 2.57
C LEU A 10 -3.76 12.99 3.75
N THR A 11 -2.65 13.47 4.29
CA THR A 11 -2.61 14.40 5.42
C THR A 11 -1.99 15.74 5.01
N ALA A 12 -1.87 16.68 5.95
CA ALA A 12 -1.14 17.92 5.71
C ALA A 12 0.36 17.71 5.42
N ASN A 13 0.92 16.56 5.79
CA ASN A 13 2.33 16.21 5.57
C ASN A 13 2.56 15.36 4.32
N GLY A 14 1.51 15.06 3.55
CA GLY A 14 1.53 14.12 2.43
C GLY A 14 0.85 12.79 2.76
N TRP A 15 1.14 11.77 1.96
CA TRP A 15 0.59 10.42 2.14
C TRP A 15 1.28 9.71 3.31
N GLU A 16 0.48 9.32 4.31
CA GLU A 16 0.97 8.58 5.47
C GLU A 16 0.33 7.18 5.52
N PRO A 17 1.04 6.15 6.00
CA PRO A 17 0.45 4.85 6.27
C PRO A 17 -0.73 4.99 7.25
N GLY A 18 -1.85 4.38 6.90
CA GLY A 18 -3.07 4.35 7.71
C GLY A 18 -2.84 3.76 9.09
N GLU A 19 -1.84 2.88 9.25
CA GLU A 19 -1.49 2.25 10.52
C GLU A 19 -1.07 3.25 11.62
N ASN A 20 -0.69 4.48 11.24
CA ASN A 20 -0.46 5.58 12.18
C ASN A 20 -1.76 6.11 12.82
N PHE A 21 -2.92 5.71 12.29
CA PHE A 21 -4.25 6.14 12.69
C PHE A 21 -5.06 4.94 13.21
N ASP A 22 -5.68 5.11 14.38
CA ASP A 22 -6.51 4.08 15.00
C ASP A 22 -7.65 3.67 14.06
N GLY A 23 -7.85 2.36 13.87
CA GLY A 23 -8.86 1.81 12.97
C GLY A 23 -8.38 1.44 11.56
N TRP A 24 -7.16 1.82 11.17
CA TRP A 24 -6.67 1.70 9.78
C TRP A 24 -5.46 0.76 9.63
N TRP A 25 -5.39 -0.27 10.46
CA TRP A 25 -4.33 -1.27 10.42
C TRP A 25 -4.26 -2.03 9.10
N ALA A 26 -3.06 -2.41 8.67
CA ALA A 26 -2.89 -3.30 7.53
C ALA A 26 -3.52 -4.67 7.80
N SER A 27 -4.04 -5.29 6.74
CA SER A 27 -4.67 -6.60 6.83
C SER A 27 -3.92 -7.64 6.00
N LYS A 28 -3.48 -8.71 6.66
CA LYS A 28 -2.77 -9.83 6.04
C LYS A 28 -3.66 -10.54 5.02
N GLN A 29 -3.10 -10.81 3.85
CA GLN A 29 -3.79 -11.47 2.74
C GLN A 29 -3.23 -12.88 2.52
N ALA A 30 -4.07 -13.74 1.92
CA ALA A 30 -3.71 -15.14 1.66
C ALA A 30 -2.65 -15.28 0.56
N SER A 31 -2.71 -14.41 -0.45
CA SER A 31 -1.78 -14.33 -1.58
C SER A 31 -1.70 -12.90 -2.13
N PHE A 32 -0.83 -12.69 -3.13
CA PHE A 32 -0.77 -11.45 -3.89
C PHE A 32 -2.08 -11.16 -4.62
N GLU A 33 -2.63 -12.15 -5.31
CA GLU A 33 -3.86 -12.02 -6.10
C GLU A 33 -5.05 -11.66 -5.20
N ALA A 34 -5.15 -12.28 -4.02
CA ALA A 34 -6.17 -11.93 -3.03
C ALA A 34 -6.01 -10.48 -2.54
N CYS A 35 -4.77 -10.02 -2.37
CA CYS A 35 -4.53 -8.63 -2.01
C CYS A 35 -5.00 -7.68 -3.13
N VAL A 36 -4.62 -7.96 -4.37
CA VAL A 36 -4.99 -7.15 -5.55
C VAL A 36 -6.51 -7.08 -5.71
N GLU A 37 -7.22 -8.20 -5.57
CA GLU A 37 -8.68 -8.23 -5.65
C GLU A 37 -9.32 -7.34 -4.58
N HIS A 38 -8.88 -7.45 -3.32
CA HIS A 38 -9.40 -6.63 -2.24
C HIS A 38 -9.01 -5.15 -2.38
N ARG A 39 -7.80 -4.85 -2.84
CA ARG A 39 -7.33 -3.50 -3.16
C ARG A 39 -8.22 -2.84 -4.20
N ASP A 40 -8.46 -3.52 -5.31
CA ASP A 40 -9.25 -2.98 -6.43
C ASP A 40 -10.71 -2.81 -6.03
N PHE A 41 -11.26 -3.76 -5.25
CA PHE A 41 -12.58 -3.61 -4.66
C PHE A 41 -12.66 -2.39 -3.74
N ALA A 42 -11.71 -2.22 -2.81
CA ALA A 42 -11.69 -1.12 -1.87
C ALA A 42 -11.54 0.24 -2.56
N ASN A 43 -10.61 0.36 -3.52
CA ASN A 43 -10.43 1.58 -4.31
C ASN A 43 -11.68 1.92 -5.13
N LYS A 44 -12.35 0.91 -5.72
CA LYS A 44 -13.61 1.11 -6.43
C LYS A 44 -14.71 1.63 -5.51
N VAL A 45 -14.88 1.06 -4.32
CA VAL A 45 -15.89 1.51 -3.35
C VAL A 45 -15.55 2.91 -2.82
N ASN A 46 -14.26 3.19 -2.59
CA ASN A 46 -13.80 4.49 -2.12
C ASN A 46 -14.03 5.62 -3.14
N ALA A 47 -13.97 5.31 -4.45
CA ALA A 47 -14.16 6.27 -5.54
C ALA A 47 -15.54 6.97 -5.49
N ASP A 48 -16.55 6.34 -4.89
CA ASP A 48 -17.89 6.90 -4.75
C ASP A 48 -18.07 7.74 -3.46
N THR A 49 -17.01 7.91 -2.66
CA THR A 49 -17.04 8.64 -1.38
C THR A 49 -16.50 10.07 -1.50
N SER A 50 -16.83 10.92 -0.53
CA SER A 50 -16.28 12.28 -0.43
C SER A 50 -14.79 12.33 -0.05
N LEU A 51 -14.17 11.18 0.21
CA LEU A 51 -12.76 11.03 0.57
C LEU A 51 -11.98 10.25 -0.49
N ALA A 52 -12.55 10.08 -1.70
CA ALA A 52 -11.95 9.33 -2.80
C ALA A 52 -10.50 9.77 -3.12
N ASP A 53 -10.22 11.07 -2.99
CA ASP A 53 -8.91 11.69 -3.24
C ASP A 53 -7.97 11.67 -2.03
N LYS A 54 -8.44 11.19 -0.88
CA LYS A 54 -7.71 11.24 0.41
C LYS A 54 -7.40 9.88 1.00
N ILE A 55 -7.96 8.81 0.44
CA ILE A 55 -7.77 7.44 0.89
C ILE A 55 -7.35 6.63 -0.33
N CYS A 56 -6.27 5.87 -0.19
CA CYS A 56 -5.81 4.98 -1.24
C CYS A 56 -5.44 3.63 -0.66
N PHE A 57 -5.90 2.55 -1.30
CA PHE A 57 -5.58 1.19 -0.90
C PHE A 57 -4.47 0.62 -1.79
N ALA A 58 -3.50 -0.05 -1.18
CA ALA A 58 -2.37 -0.68 -1.85
C ALA A 58 -2.05 -2.05 -1.28
N CYS A 59 -1.28 -2.82 -2.02
CA CYS A 59 -0.70 -4.07 -1.59
C CYS A 59 0.76 -3.88 -1.27
N GLU A 60 1.23 -4.38 -0.14
CA GLU A 60 2.63 -4.32 0.24
C GLU A 60 3.11 -5.70 0.66
N GLU A 61 4.26 -6.12 0.15
CA GLU A 61 4.92 -7.30 0.67
C GLU A 61 5.63 -6.93 1.98
N ARG A 62 5.34 -7.67 3.04
CA ARG A 62 5.91 -7.45 4.38
C ARG A 62 6.36 -8.75 5.01
N PHE A 63 7.17 -8.64 6.07
CA PHE A 63 7.48 -9.75 6.95
C PHE A 63 6.24 -10.24 7.72
N ASP A 64 6.31 -11.43 8.31
CA ASP A 64 5.17 -12.04 9.03
C ASP A 64 4.77 -11.26 10.29
N ASP A 65 5.69 -10.47 10.85
CA ASP A 65 5.47 -9.55 11.98
C ASP A 65 4.83 -8.22 11.56
N GLY A 66 4.57 -8.03 10.26
CA GLY A 66 3.98 -6.80 9.71
C GLY A 66 4.99 -5.69 9.43
N THR A 67 6.28 -5.93 9.67
CA THR A 67 7.34 -4.98 9.31
C THR A 67 7.46 -4.91 7.79
N SER A 68 7.37 -3.69 7.25
CA SER A 68 7.61 -3.43 5.82
C SER A 68 8.96 -4.00 5.42
N SER A 69 8.98 -4.78 4.35
CA SER A 69 10.23 -5.11 3.67
C SER A 69 10.51 -4.04 2.62
N ASP A 70 11.75 -3.88 2.17
CA ASP A 70 12.13 -3.04 1.02
C ASP A 70 11.49 -3.53 -0.32
N SER A 71 10.41 -4.30 -0.26
CA SER A 71 9.81 -5.13 -1.31
C SER A 71 8.48 -4.55 -1.77
N ALA A 72 8.28 -4.62 -3.09
CA ALA A 72 7.08 -4.36 -3.89
C ALA A 72 5.85 -3.78 -3.14
N CYS A 73 5.65 -2.47 -3.28
CA CYS A 73 4.37 -1.80 -3.04
C CYS A 73 3.64 -1.74 -4.38
N GLU A 74 2.41 -2.24 -4.44
CA GLU A 74 1.60 -2.30 -5.65
C GLU A 74 0.23 -1.67 -5.45
N GLY A 75 -0.01 -0.58 -6.13
CA GLY A 75 -1.31 0.07 -6.15
C GLY A 75 -1.27 1.43 -6.82
N PRO A 76 -2.43 2.06 -7.01
CA PRO A 76 -2.51 3.40 -7.59
C PRO A 76 -2.03 4.49 -6.62
N CYS A 77 -1.54 4.13 -5.43
CA CYS A 77 -1.14 5.07 -4.39
C CYS A 77 0.23 5.64 -4.71
N GLU A 78 0.36 6.96 -4.60
CA GLU A 78 1.60 7.70 -4.84
C GLU A 78 2.80 7.08 -4.10
N PRO A 79 2.71 6.67 -2.81
CA PRO A 79 3.84 6.02 -2.11
C PRO A 79 4.31 4.70 -2.74
N CYS A 80 3.45 3.99 -3.48
CA CYS A 80 3.86 2.78 -4.19
C CYS A 80 4.49 3.08 -5.55
N GLN A 81 4.20 4.24 -6.15
CA GLN A 81 4.70 4.62 -7.46
C GLN A 81 6.15 5.14 -7.40
N GLU A 82 6.56 5.72 -6.28
CA GLU A 82 7.93 6.21 -6.07
C GLU A 82 8.98 5.07 -5.98
N ASN A 83 8.56 3.83 -5.69
CA ASN A 83 9.45 2.69 -5.58
C ASN A 83 9.96 2.15 -6.94
N GLU A 84 9.42 2.59 -8.07
CA GLU A 84 9.93 2.18 -9.39
C GLU A 84 11.29 2.83 -9.74
N GLU A 85 11.66 3.98 -9.15
CA GLU A 85 12.90 4.68 -9.51
C GLU A 85 14.16 4.18 -8.76
N ASN A 86 14.03 3.42 -7.67
CA ASN A 86 15.19 3.02 -6.85
C ASN A 86 15.69 1.58 -7.09
N SER A 87 15.02 0.79 -7.93
CA SER A 87 15.44 -0.59 -8.25
C SER A 87 16.43 -0.71 -9.41
N SER A 88 17.01 0.40 -9.89
CA SER A 88 17.89 0.39 -11.08
C SER A 88 19.22 1.13 -10.91
N VAL A 89 19.87 1.09 -9.73
CA VAL A 89 21.33 1.32 -9.65
C VAL A 89 21.98 0.36 -8.66
N SER A 90 22.36 -0.81 -9.15
CA SER A 90 23.52 -1.54 -8.62
C SER A 90 24.35 -2.01 -9.81
N THR A 91 25.10 -1.08 -10.39
CA THR A 91 26.24 -1.42 -11.24
C THR A 91 27.25 -2.14 -10.36
N ASN A 92 27.32 -3.46 -10.54
CA ASN A 92 28.39 -4.30 -10.00
C ASN A 92 29.77 -3.80 -10.49
N PRO A 93 30.85 -4.09 -9.74
CA PRO A 93 32.17 -3.47 -9.86
C PRO A 93 32.93 -3.79 -11.16
#